data_AF-X1PUU1-F1
#
_entry.id   AF-X1PUU1-F1
#
_cell.length_a   1.000
_cell.length_b   1.000
_cell.length_c   1.000
_cell.angle_alpha   90.00
_cell.angle_beta   90.00
_cell.angle_gamma   90.00
#
_symmetry.space_group_name_H-M   'P 1'
#
loop_
_entity.id
_entity.type
_entity.pdbx_description
1 polymer ?
#
loop_
_entity_poly.entity_id
_entity_poly.type
_entity_poly.pdbx_seq_one_letter_code
_entity_poly.pdbx_strand_id
1 'polypeptide(L)'
;SGAIGMGKRELGTGKNFDAIPSKQALASVGQIHLMNLYCQFFQQYHISVGQVLLSAADLSSRSSYLNARNTLLTLLRLKIIPVVNENDTVAVEEIKFGDNDTLSALVAGLVDADILVILSDIKGVYSEDPRRNPKAKLIRKVSCISEEMEETAQSTSVEGRIGGMQTKIKAAKIATRSGIPVIVGGKDRDFLPQLFAGKEVGTLFLPQQNRLTSRKRWIAYGHFLKGKIVVDKGAKRALLQEGKSLLPSGVIEVKGKFEAGDSV
;
A
#
# COMPACT_ATOMS: atom_id res chain seq x y z
N SER A 1 1.52 10.69 2.03
CA SER A 1 2.60 11.28 1.21
C SER A 1 2.79 12.77 1.49
N GLY A 2 4.01 13.29 1.30
CA GLY A 2 4.29 14.74 1.24
C GLY A 2 5.14 15.30 2.37
N ALA A 3 5.36 14.55 3.46
CA ALA A 3 6.09 15.01 4.64
C ALA A 3 7.52 15.48 4.30
N ILE A 4 8.36 14.65 3.67
CA ILE A 4 9.73 15.03 3.31
C ILE A 4 9.78 16.29 2.42
N GLY A 5 8.84 16.42 1.47
CA GLY A 5 8.74 17.58 0.58
C GLY A 5 8.44 18.87 1.34
N MET A 6 7.53 18.81 2.33
CA MET A 6 7.25 19.95 3.20
C MET A 6 8.45 20.30 4.08
N GLY A 7 9.13 19.30 4.65
CA GLY A 7 10.33 19.54 5.46
C GLY A 7 11.45 20.20 4.67
N LYS A 8 11.66 19.81 3.39
CA LYS A 8 12.65 20.46 2.52
C LYS A 8 12.34 21.92 2.26
N ARG A 9 11.07 22.25 2.07
CA ARG A 9 10.62 23.62 1.85
C ARG A 9 10.85 24.48 3.09
N GLU A 10 10.56 23.93 4.27
CA GLU A 10 10.69 24.63 5.55
C GLU A 10 12.16 24.88 5.93
N LEU A 11 13.02 23.87 5.78
CA LEU A 11 14.43 23.95 6.18
C LEU A 11 15.35 24.67 5.15
N GLY A 12 14.79 25.13 4.03
CA GLY A 12 15.49 25.86 2.97
C GLY A 12 16.27 24.97 1.99
N THR A 13 16.17 25.27 0.69
CA THR A 13 16.65 24.46 -0.45
C THR A 13 18.17 24.45 -0.68
N GLY A 14 18.98 24.88 0.29
CA GLY A 14 20.43 25.12 0.10
C GLY A 14 21.38 24.06 0.69
N LYS A 15 20.88 23.08 1.43
CA LYS A 15 21.73 22.07 2.11
C LYS A 15 21.51 20.69 1.49
N ASN A 16 22.59 20.06 1.04
CA ASN A 16 22.57 18.69 0.52
C ASN A 16 22.24 17.70 1.65
N PHE A 17 20.97 17.35 1.77
CA PHE A 17 20.42 16.48 2.81
C PHE A 17 20.20 15.04 2.30
N ASP A 18 21.16 14.50 1.54
CA ASP A 18 21.01 13.20 0.88
C ASP A 18 21.31 11.99 1.78
N ALA A 19 21.86 12.20 2.97
CA ALA A 19 22.04 11.13 3.96
C ALA A 19 20.69 10.77 4.64
N ILE A 20 20.43 9.48 4.87
CA ILE A 20 19.22 8.94 5.52
C ILE A 20 18.83 9.69 6.82
N PRO A 21 19.75 10.07 7.73
CA PRO A 21 19.41 10.85 8.92
C PRO A 21 18.77 12.21 8.59
N SER A 22 19.13 12.80 7.45
CA SER A 22 18.54 14.05 6.97
C SER A 22 17.13 13.85 6.43
N LYS A 23 16.83 12.72 5.77
CA LYS A 23 15.47 12.41 5.26
C LYS A 23 14.48 12.17 6.40
N GLN A 24 14.90 11.48 7.45
CA GLN A 24 14.05 11.25 8.63
C GLN A 24 13.76 12.55 9.38
N ALA A 25 14.77 13.43 9.53
CA ALA A 25 14.58 14.76 10.10
C ALA A 25 13.61 15.61 9.26
N LEU A 26 13.78 15.61 7.92
CA LEU A 26 12.87 16.29 7.00
C LEU A 26 11.43 15.75 7.09
N ALA A 27 11.28 14.42 7.18
CA ALA A 27 9.97 13.81 7.36
C ALA A 27 9.33 14.22 8.69
N SER A 28 10.10 14.23 9.78
CA SER A 28 9.63 14.66 11.11
C SER A 28 9.07 16.08 11.09
N VAL A 29 9.85 17.03 10.57
CA VAL A 29 9.43 18.44 10.45
C VAL A 29 8.22 18.56 9.53
N GLY A 30 8.30 18.01 8.33
CA GLY A 30 7.24 18.17 7.34
C GLY A 30 5.94 17.43 7.68
N GLN A 31 5.99 16.39 8.50
CA GLN A 31 4.80 15.69 8.97
C GLN A 31 3.93 16.58 9.86
N ILE A 32 4.54 17.45 10.69
CA ILE A 32 3.82 18.43 11.51
C ILE A 32 3.01 19.37 10.61
N HIS A 33 3.65 19.92 9.58
CA HIS A 33 2.99 20.83 8.64
C HIS A 33 1.90 20.14 7.82
N LEU A 34 2.15 18.91 7.37
CA LEU A 34 1.17 18.12 6.65
C LEU A 34 -0.09 17.91 7.49
N MET A 35 0.07 17.55 8.76
CA MET A 35 -1.06 17.37 9.67
C MET A 35 -1.79 18.67 9.96
N ASN A 36 -1.06 19.77 10.15
CA ASN A 36 -1.67 21.08 10.35
C ASN A 36 -2.56 21.48 9.15
N LEU A 37 -2.11 21.23 7.92
CA LEU A 37 -2.92 21.49 6.72
C LEU A 37 -4.20 20.64 6.68
N TYR A 38 -4.09 19.34 6.96
CA TYR A 38 -5.27 18.49 7.06
C TYR A 38 -6.25 18.96 8.14
N CYS A 39 -5.75 19.31 9.33
CA CYS A 39 -6.57 19.86 10.40
C CYS A 39 -7.31 21.13 9.93
N GLN A 40 -6.61 22.08 9.31
CA GLN A 40 -7.20 23.34 8.83
C GLN A 40 -8.30 23.10 7.78
N PHE A 41 -8.06 22.23 6.79
CA PHE A 41 -9.06 21.95 5.75
C PHE A 41 -10.29 21.22 6.30
N PHE A 42 -10.11 20.22 7.16
CA PHE A 42 -11.23 19.47 7.74
C PHE A 42 -12.01 20.26 8.80
N GLN A 43 -11.35 21.18 9.51
CA GLN A 43 -12.00 22.05 10.50
C GLN A 43 -13.05 22.96 9.87
N GLN A 44 -12.89 23.36 8.59
CA GLN A 44 -13.90 24.12 7.84
C GLN A 44 -15.23 23.36 7.70
N TYR A 45 -15.19 22.03 7.83
CA TYR A 45 -16.35 21.15 7.77
C TYR A 45 -16.74 20.60 9.15
N HIS A 46 -16.14 21.11 10.23
CA HIS A 46 -16.31 20.62 11.61
C HIS A 46 -15.95 19.13 11.78
N ILE A 47 -15.02 18.63 10.97
CA ILE A 47 -14.56 17.24 11.05
C ILE A 47 -13.22 17.20 11.78
N SER A 48 -13.13 16.36 12.80
CA SER A 48 -11.87 16.09 13.49
C SER A 48 -11.03 15.08 12.72
N VAL A 49 -9.71 15.25 12.74
CA VAL A 49 -8.75 14.31 12.15
C VAL A 49 -7.89 13.66 13.23
N GLY A 50 -7.54 12.39 13.01
CA GLY A 50 -6.64 11.63 13.89
C GLY A 50 -5.40 11.18 13.13
N GLN A 51 -4.21 11.54 13.57
CA GLN A 51 -2.98 11.09 12.93
C GLN A 51 -2.69 9.64 13.30
N VAL A 52 -2.35 8.82 12.30
CA VAL A 52 -1.84 7.46 12.51
C VAL A 52 -0.57 7.29 11.68
N LEU A 53 0.54 6.99 12.36
CA LEU A 53 1.81 6.67 11.70
C LEU A 53 2.07 5.18 11.82
N LEU A 54 2.29 4.51 10.70
CA LEU A 54 2.54 3.08 10.64
C LEU A 54 3.88 2.80 9.97
N SER A 55 4.65 1.88 10.52
CA SER A 55 5.76 1.22 9.84
C SER A 55 5.33 -0.18 9.39
N ALA A 56 6.08 -0.79 8.49
CA ALA A 56 5.78 -2.16 8.08
C ALA A 56 6.08 -3.17 9.19
N ALA A 57 6.97 -2.84 10.15
CA ALA A 57 7.14 -3.61 11.37
C ALA A 57 5.84 -3.67 12.19
N ASP A 58 5.09 -2.57 12.29
CA ASP A 58 3.83 -2.50 13.03
C ASP A 58 2.74 -3.39 12.44
N LEU A 59 2.77 -3.60 11.12
CA LEU A 59 1.82 -4.49 10.45
C LEU A 59 2.29 -5.96 10.42
N SER A 60 3.58 -6.21 10.68
CA SER A 60 4.17 -7.55 10.73
C SER A 60 3.88 -8.30 12.02
N SER A 61 3.74 -7.61 13.14
CA SER A 61 3.35 -8.25 14.40
C SER A 61 1.84 -8.37 14.51
N ARG A 62 1.35 -9.54 14.94
CA ARG A 62 -0.10 -9.77 15.10
C ARG A 62 -0.70 -8.82 16.13
N SER A 63 0.01 -8.58 17.23
CA SER A 63 -0.47 -7.69 18.31
C SER A 63 -0.53 -6.24 17.81
N SER A 64 0.54 -5.75 17.21
CA SER A 64 0.61 -4.40 16.64
C SER A 64 -0.41 -4.19 15.52
N TYR A 65 -0.62 -5.19 14.66
CA TYR A 65 -1.66 -5.19 13.63
C TYR A 65 -3.06 -5.03 14.25
N LEU A 66 -3.41 -5.83 15.27
CA LEU A 66 -4.70 -5.72 15.94
C LEU A 66 -4.88 -4.37 16.66
N ASN A 67 -3.82 -3.84 17.26
CA ASN A 67 -3.84 -2.53 17.89
C ASN A 67 -4.11 -1.42 16.86
N ALA A 68 -3.38 -1.42 15.73
CA ALA A 68 -3.60 -0.46 14.65
C ALA A 68 -5.04 -0.54 14.11
N ARG A 69 -5.57 -1.76 13.91
CA ARG A 69 -6.96 -1.98 13.50
C ARG A 69 -7.95 -1.37 14.49
N ASN A 70 -7.80 -1.67 15.77
CA ASN A 70 -8.70 -1.21 16.81
C ASN A 70 -8.69 0.32 16.91
N THR A 71 -7.51 0.94 16.81
CA THR A 71 -7.38 2.40 16.79
C THR A 71 -8.12 3.01 15.61
N LEU A 72 -7.87 2.53 14.39
CA LEU A 72 -8.53 3.06 13.17
C LEU A 72 -10.05 2.92 13.23
N LEU A 73 -10.56 1.75 13.60
CA LEU A 73 -12.00 1.52 13.72
C LEU A 73 -12.64 2.35 14.85
N THR A 74 -11.90 2.63 15.92
CA THR A 74 -12.38 3.49 17.01
C THR A 74 -12.46 4.94 16.57
N LEU A 75 -11.44 5.45 15.86
CA LEU A 75 -11.48 6.80 15.27
C LEU A 75 -12.69 6.97 14.36
N LEU A 76 -12.92 6.03 13.44
CA LEU A 76 -14.08 6.05 12.54
C LEU A 76 -15.42 6.03 13.30
N ARG A 77 -15.53 5.21 14.36
CA ARG A 77 -16.73 5.15 15.21
C ARG A 77 -17.01 6.47 15.92
N LEU A 78 -15.97 7.20 16.30
CA LEU A 78 -16.04 8.54 16.89
C LEU A 78 -16.25 9.63 15.83
N LYS A 79 -16.46 9.27 14.55
CA LYS A 79 -16.58 10.19 13.41
C LYS A 79 -15.35 11.07 13.21
N ILE A 80 -14.18 10.57 13.60
CA ILE A 80 -12.87 11.20 13.37
C ILE A 80 -12.28 10.58 12.11
N ILE A 81 -11.79 11.40 11.17
CA ILE A 81 -11.14 10.92 9.96
C ILE A 81 -9.67 10.57 10.26
N PRO A 82 -9.26 9.29 10.16
CA PRO A 82 -7.87 8.92 10.30
C PRO A 82 -7.06 9.39 9.09
N VAL A 83 -5.98 10.14 9.34
CA VAL A 83 -4.97 10.49 8.35
C VAL A 83 -3.76 9.59 8.57
N VAL A 84 -3.61 8.60 7.71
CA VAL A 84 -2.55 7.58 7.82
C VAL A 84 -1.35 7.95 6.95
N ASN A 85 -0.14 7.84 7.50
CA ASN A 85 1.10 7.97 6.74
C ASN A 85 2.16 6.98 7.24
N GLU A 86 3.19 6.74 6.44
CA GLU A 86 4.33 5.94 6.87
C GLU A 86 5.11 6.65 7.98
N ASN A 87 5.58 5.88 8.97
CA ASN A 87 6.40 6.40 10.07
C ASN A 87 7.88 6.51 9.65
N ASP A 88 8.17 7.48 8.78
CA ASP A 88 9.50 7.70 8.20
C ASP A 88 10.59 7.94 9.25
N THR A 89 10.25 8.45 10.45
CA THR A 89 11.23 8.83 11.47
C THR A 89 11.90 7.63 12.15
N VAL A 90 11.22 6.48 12.19
CA VAL A 90 11.73 5.25 12.81
C VAL A 90 11.94 4.13 11.81
N ALA A 91 11.47 4.29 10.57
CA ALA A 91 11.65 3.30 9.52
C ALA A 91 13.08 3.34 8.96
N VAL A 92 13.81 2.26 9.15
CA VAL A 92 15.05 1.94 8.41
C VAL A 92 14.70 1.42 7.01
N GLU A 93 15.59 1.52 6.02
CA GLU A 93 15.28 1.22 4.62
C GLU A 93 14.72 -0.20 4.40
N GLU A 94 15.17 -1.17 5.20
CA GLU A 94 14.72 -2.56 5.16
C GLU A 94 13.28 -2.76 5.69
N ILE A 95 12.77 -1.80 6.45
CA ILE A 95 11.47 -1.87 7.15
C ILE A 95 10.49 -0.83 6.59
N LYS A 96 10.83 -0.17 5.48
CA LYS A 96 9.92 0.74 4.78
C LYS A 96 8.94 -0.03 3.90
N PHE A 97 7.72 0.48 3.76
CA PHE A 97 6.78 0.01 2.74
C PHE A 97 7.30 0.32 1.32
N GLY A 98 8.05 1.42 1.20
CA GLY A 98 8.64 1.90 -0.04
C GLY A 98 7.69 2.79 -0.86
N ASP A 99 6.37 2.70 -0.62
CA ASP A 99 5.38 3.56 -1.24
C ASP A 99 4.03 3.57 -0.47
N ASN A 100 3.29 4.68 -0.56
CA ASN A 100 1.99 4.84 0.09
C ASN A 100 0.85 4.11 -0.65
N ASP A 101 1.01 3.68 -1.90
CA ASP A 101 -0.01 2.88 -2.59
C ASP A 101 -0.13 1.52 -1.87
N THR A 102 1.01 0.86 -1.60
CA THR A 102 1.08 -0.38 -0.81
C THR A 102 0.51 -0.19 0.59
N LEU A 103 0.92 0.87 1.31
CA LEU A 103 0.37 1.17 2.65
C LEU A 103 -1.16 1.32 2.60
N SER A 104 -1.70 2.03 1.61
CA SER A 104 -3.15 2.23 1.48
C SER A 104 -3.91 0.92 1.28
N ALA A 105 -3.35 -0.02 0.52
CA ALA A 105 -3.94 -1.35 0.33
C ALA A 105 -3.93 -2.19 1.61
N LEU A 106 -2.86 -2.10 2.41
CA LEU A 106 -2.77 -2.77 3.71
C LEU A 106 -3.76 -2.19 4.70
N VAL A 107 -3.86 -0.86 4.78
CA VAL A 107 -4.82 -0.15 5.64
C VAL A 107 -6.26 -0.50 5.23
N ALA A 108 -6.56 -0.53 3.93
CA ALA A 108 -7.87 -0.96 3.42
C ALA A 108 -8.20 -2.38 3.88
N GLY A 109 -7.25 -3.31 3.78
CA GLY A 109 -7.39 -4.66 4.30
C GLY A 109 -7.56 -4.73 5.82
N LEU A 110 -6.86 -3.87 6.56
CA LEU A 110 -6.87 -3.79 8.02
C LEU A 110 -8.24 -3.38 8.57
N VAL A 111 -8.87 -2.39 7.94
CA VAL A 111 -10.18 -1.85 8.36
C VAL A 111 -11.36 -2.52 7.65
N ASP A 112 -11.10 -3.55 6.82
CA ASP A 112 -12.11 -4.21 5.99
C ASP A 112 -12.90 -3.22 5.12
N ALA A 113 -12.18 -2.32 4.43
CA ALA A 113 -12.79 -1.27 3.61
C ALA A 113 -13.62 -1.81 2.44
N ASP A 114 -14.73 -1.13 2.14
CA ASP A 114 -15.59 -1.49 1.00
C ASP A 114 -14.97 -1.15 -0.36
N ILE A 115 -14.08 -0.15 -0.40
CA ILE A 115 -13.40 0.30 -1.60
C ILE A 115 -12.08 1.00 -1.27
N LEU A 116 -11.08 0.82 -2.13
CA LEU A 116 -9.85 1.62 -2.12
C LEU A 116 -9.81 2.54 -3.34
N VAL A 117 -9.60 3.83 -3.13
CA VAL A 117 -9.42 4.82 -4.22
C VAL A 117 -8.00 5.35 -4.18
N ILE A 118 -7.25 5.13 -5.27
CA ILE A 118 -5.89 5.64 -5.45
C ILE A 118 -5.94 6.84 -6.40
N LEU A 119 -5.83 8.03 -5.82
CA LEU A 119 -5.78 9.28 -6.57
C LEU A 119 -4.40 9.49 -7.20
N SER A 120 -4.38 9.78 -8.51
CA SER A 120 -3.15 10.02 -9.27
C SER A 120 -3.35 11.13 -10.32
N ASP A 121 -2.25 11.66 -10.81
CA ASP A 121 -2.17 12.60 -11.94
C ASP A 121 -2.59 12.03 -13.31
N ILE A 122 -2.92 10.74 -13.37
CA ILE A 122 -3.41 10.04 -14.56
C ILE A 122 -4.93 9.85 -14.51
N LYS A 123 -5.55 9.73 -15.69
CA LYS A 123 -6.99 9.43 -15.78
C LYS A 123 -7.34 8.03 -15.32
N GLY A 124 -6.38 7.11 -15.35
CA GLY A 124 -6.46 5.72 -14.92
C GLY A 124 -5.34 4.91 -15.56
N VAL A 125 -5.45 3.59 -15.56
CA VAL A 125 -4.47 2.67 -16.12
C VAL A 125 -4.70 2.51 -17.62
N TYR A 126 -3.64 2.67 -18.41
CA TYR A 126 -3.68 2.53 -19.87
C TYR A 126 -3.11 1.17 -20.28
N SER A 127 -3.51 0.69 -21.47
CA SER A 127 -2.98 -0.54 -22.06
C SER A 127 -1.47 -0.50 -22.30
N GLU A 128 -0.95 0.69 -22.57
CA GLU A 128 0.46 0.99 -22.80
C GLU A 128 0.76 2.40 -22.26
N ASP A 129 2.03 2.84 -22.24
CA ASP A 129 2.35 4.21 -21.86
C ASP A 129 1.79 5.20 -22.91
N PRO A 130 0.78 6.04 -22.56
CA PRO A 130 0.18 6.98 -23.49
C PRO A 130 1.14 8.08 -23.95
N ARG A 131 2.30 8.25 -23.27
CA ARG A 131 3.36 9.18 -23.68
C ARG A 131 4.19 8.63 -24.84
N ARG A 132 4.26 7.30 -24.97
CA ARG A 132 5.03 6.59 -26.00
C ARG A 132 4.14 6.11 -27.15
N ASN A 133 2.93 5.63 -26.83
CA ASN A 133 1.98 5.14 -27.82
C ASN A 133 0.67 5.95 -27.78
N PRO A 134 0.41 6.79 -28.80
CA PRO A 134 -0.86 7.52 -28.92
C PRO A 134 -2.11 6.64 -29.02
N LYS A 135 -1.95 5.35 -29.39
CA LYS A 135 -3.04 4.38 -29.47
C LYS A 135 -3.37 3.73 -28.11
N ALA A 136 -2.62 4.06 -27.05
CA ALA A 136 -2.87 3.52 -25.71
C ALA A 136 -4.30 3.85 -25.26
N LYS A 137 -5.06 2.82 -24.88
CA LYS A 137 -6.45 2.96 -24.46
C LYS A 137 -6.55 2.92 -22.94
N LEU A 138 -7.43 3.75 -22.39
CA LEU A 138 -7.77 3.70 -20.97
C LEU A 138 -8.53 2.41 -20.67
N ILE A 139 -7.99 1.61 -19.76
CA ILE A 139 -8.64 0.39 -19.28
C ILE A 139 -9.70 0.82 -18.27
N ARG A 140 -10.97 0.49 -18.52
CA ARG A 140 -12.07 0.87 -17.61
C ARG A 140 -12.25 -0.12 -16.46
N LYS A 141 -12.04 -1.40 -16.74
CA LYS A 141 -12.31 -2.49 -15.81
C LYS A 141 -11.26 -3.58 -15.95
N VAL A 142 -10.74 -4.05 -14.82
CA VAL A 142 -9.76 -5.14 -14.72
C VAL A 142 -10.35 -6.21 -13.80
N SER A 143 -10.66 -7.39 -14.34
CA SER A 143 -11.17 -8.52 -13.56
C SER A 143 -10.06 -9.33 -12.90
N CYS A 144 -8.89 -9.40 -13.54
CA CYS A 144 -7.71 -10.07 -13.03
C CYS A 144 -6.47 -9.29 -13.45
N ILE A 145 -5.53 -9.13 -12.51
CA ILE A 145 -4.22 -8.56 -12.78
C ILE A 145 -3.33 -9.71 -13.27
N SER A 146 -3.02 -9.71 -14.58
CA SER A 146 -2.14 -10.69 -15.22
C SER A 146 -0.66 -10.36 -14.97
N GLU A 147 0.22 -11.34 -15.12
CA GLU A 147 1.68 -11.15 -15.06
C GLU A 147 2.15 -10.13 -16.11
N GLU A 148 1.60 -10.19 -17.33
CA GLU A 148 1.87 -9.21 -18.40
C GLU A 148 1.55 -7.76 -17.99
N MET A 149 0.47 -7.55 -17.24
CA MET A 149 0.13 -6.22 -16.72
C MET A 149 1.13 -5.73 -15.68
N GLU A 150 1.66 -6.65 -14.86
CA GLU A 150 2.72 -6.33 -13.89
C GLU A 150 4.05 -6.01 -14.59
N GLU A 151 4.42 -6.78 -15.62
CA GLU A 151 5.62 -6.55 -16.43
C GLU A 151 5.55 -5.22 -17.20
N THR A 152 4.40 -4.91 -17.78
CA THR A 152 4.17 -3.62 -18.47
C THR A 152 4.26 -2.45 -17.48
N ALA A 153 3.71 -2.61 -16.27
CA ALA A 153 3.79 -1.60 -15.22
C ALA A 153 5.24 -1.40 -14.70
N GLN A 154 6.06 -2.45 -14.74
CA GLN A 154 7.48 -2.40 -14.40
C GLN A 154 8.30 -1.66 -15.46
N SER A 155 8.13 -2.02 -16.74
CA SER A 155 8.89 -1.44 -17.85
C SER A 155 8.57 0.04 -18.13
N THR A 156 7.42 0.52 -17.68
CA THR A 156 6.99 1.93 -17.76
C THR A 156 7.36 2.76 -16.54
N SER A 157 7.99 2.15 -15.52
CA SER A 157 8.50 2.89 -14.37
C SER A 157 9.66 3.80 -14.78
N VAL A 158 9.63 5.04 -14.31
CA VAL A 158 10.70 6.03 -14.56
C VAL A 158 11.65 6.00 -13.37
N GLU A 159 12.94 5.73 -13.62
CA GLU A 159 13.99 5.77 -12.62
C GLU A 159 13.94 7.08 -11.82
N GLY A 160 13.98 6.98 -10.49
CA GLY A 160 13.98 8.12 -9.57
C GLY A 160 12.60 8.66 -9.15
N ARG A 161 11.48 8.17 -9.69
CA ARG A 161 10.13 8.50 -9.16
C ARG A 161 9.68 7.51 -8.09
N ILE A 162 9.47 8.02 -6.87
CA ILE A 162 8.82 7.29 -5.78
C ILE A 162 7.30 7.31 -6.03
N GLY A 163 6.71 6.13 -6.24
CA GLY A 163 5.31 5.98 -6.65
C GLY A 163 5.14 6.01 -8.17
N GLY A 164 4.59 4.93 -8.73
CA GLY A 164 4.50 4.72 -10.18
C GLY A 164 3.31 3.83 -10.56
N MET A 165 3.27 3.36 -11.81
CA MET A 165 2.24 2.40 -12.23
C MET A 165 2.44 1.05 -11.54
N GLN A 166 3.69 0.59 -11.40
CA GLN A 166 4.03 -0.64 -10.70
C GLN A 166 3.46 -0.69 -9.27
N THR A 167 3.63 0.37 -8.48
CA THR A 167 3.14 0.43 -7.09
C THR A 167 1.61 0.42 -7.02
N LYS A 168 0.93 1.08 -7.97
CA LYS A 168 -0.53 1.08 -8.08
C LYS A 168 -1.09 -0.29 -8.43
N ILE A 169 -0.47 -0.98 -9.39
CA ILE A 169 -0.85 -2.35 -9.75
C ILE A 169 -0.59 -3.30 -8.58
N LYS A 170 0.54 -3.17 -7.89
CA LYS A 170 0.86 -3.94 -6.69
C LYS A 170 -0.18 -3.71 -5.58
N ALA A 171 -0.51 -2.46 -5.28
CA ALA A 171 -1.53 -2.09 -4.32
C ALA A 171 -2.91 -2.64 -4.70
N ALA A 172 -3.30 -2.52 -5.98
CA ALA A 172 -4.53 -3.07 -6.51
C ALA A 172 -4.58 -4.61 -6.33
N LYS A 173 -3.47 -5.31 -6.57
CA LYS A 173 -3.36 -6.77 -6.36
C LYS A 173 -3.53 -7.16 -4.90
N ILE A 174 -2.93 -6.42 -3.97
CA ILE A 174 -3.07 -6.65 -2.52
C ILE A 174 -4.52 -6.48 -2.07
N ALA A 175 -5.16 -5.37 -2.47
CA ALA A 175 -6.53 -5.05 -2.06
C ALA A 175 -7.57 -5.98 -2.73
N THR A 176 -7.44 -6.26 -4.03
CA THR A 176 -8.39 -7.16 -4.74
C THR A 176 -8.34 -8.60 -4.25
N ARG A 177 -7.15 -9.12 -3.90
CA ARG A 177 -7.00 -10.42 -3.20
C ARG A 177 -7.58 -10.41 -1.80
N SER A 178 -7.64 -9.23 -1.18
CA SER A 178 -8.30 -9.01 0.10
C SER A 178 -9.81 -8.85 -0.02
N GLY A 179 -10.38 -8.96 -1.23
CA GLY A 179 -11.81 -8.82 -1.48
C GLY A 179 -12.27 -7.38 -1.72
N ILE A 180 -11.35 -6.42 -1.81
CA ILE A 180 -11.63 -4.99 -1.85
C ILE A 180 -11.49 -4.49 -3.30
N PRO A 181 -12.54 -3.89 -3.91
CA PRO A 181 -12.44 -3.25 -5.21
C PRO A 181 -11.53 -2.03 -5.12
N VAL A 182 -10.76 -1.78 -6.18
CA VAL A 182 -9.81 -0.66 -6.23
C VAL A 182 -10.11 0.21 -7.43
N ILE A 183 -10.09 1.53 -7.25
CA ILE A 183 -10.23 2.49 -8.34
C ILE A 183 -8.97 3.33 -8.43
N VAL A 184 -8.38 3.40 -9.63
CA VAL A 184 -7.20 4.23 -9.90
C VAL A 184 -7.57 5.34 -10.88
N GLY A 185 -7.32 6.59 -10.50
CA GLY A 185 -7.57 7.78 -11.33
C GLY A 185 -7.63 9.05 -10.48
N GLY A 186 -7.54 10.23 -11.07
CA GLY A 186 -7.60 11.48 -10.30
C GLY A 186 -7.13 12.76 -10.98
N LYS A 187 -6.85 12.71 -12.29
CA LYS A 187 -6.39 13.88 -13.07
C LYS A 187 -7.38 15.06 -13.05
N ASP A 188 -8.67 14.77 -12.97
CA ASP A 188 -9.75 15.75 -13.06
C ASP A 188 -10.25 16.14 -11.66
N ARG A 189 -10.49 17.44 -11.40
CA ARG A 189 -10.91 17.94 -10.07
C ARG A 189 -12.22 17.29 -9.60
N ASP A 190 -13.12 17.00 -10.52
CA ASP A 190 -14.42 16.42 -10.23
C ASP A 190 -14.38 14.88 -10.13
N PHE A 191 -13.19 14.26 -10.09
CA PHE A 191 -13.05 12.81 -10.08
C PHE A 191 -13.81 12.16 -8.92
N LEU A 192 -13.61 12.63 -7.69
CA LEU A 192 -14.31 12.09 -6.52
C LEU A 192 -15.83 12.35 -6.58
N PRO A 193 -16.32 13.58 -6.83
CA PRO A 193 -17.76 13.81 -7.04
C PRO A 193 -18.38 12.90 -8.11
N GLN A 194 -17.72 12.74 -9.26
CA GLN A 194 -18.22 11.87 -10.34
C GLN A 194 -18.22 10.40 -9.95
N LEU A 195 -17.19 9.95 -9.24
CA LEU A 195 -17.11 8.59 -8.72
C LEU A 195 -18.27 8.29 -7.77
N PHE A 196 -18.50 9.16 -6.78
CA PHE A 196 -19.59 8.98 -5.81
C PHE A 196 -20.99 9.19 -6.42
N ALA A 197 -21.09 9.87 -7.56
CA ALA A 197 -22.31 9.94 -8.37
C ALA A 197 -22.55 8.68 -9.23
N GLY A 198 -21.69 7.65 -9.12
CA GLY A 198 -21.83 6.38 -9.85
C GLY A 198 -21.37 6.45 -11.32
N LYS A 199 -20.65 7.49 -11.72
CA LYS A 199 -20.10 7.57 -13.09
C LYS A 199 -18.88 6.66 -13.24
N GLU A 200 -18.70 6.12 -14.45
CA GLU A 200 -17.51 5.33 -14.80
C GLU A 200 -16.29 6.24 -15.02
N VAL A 201 -15.58 6.53 -13.93
CA VAL A 201 -14.32 7.28 -13.93
C VAL A 201 -13.16 6.39 -13.50
N GLY A 202 -11.98 6.62 -14.08
CA GLY A 202 -10.79 5.83 -13.75
C GLY A 202 -10.79 4.41 -14.30
N THR A 203 -10.00 3.59 -13.62
CA THR A 203 -9.92 2.14 -13.84
C THR A 203 -10.38 1.41 -12.59
N LEU A 204 -11.41 0.57 -12.72
CA LEU A 204 -11.92 -0.28 -11.66
C LEU A 204 -11.27 -1.67 -11.71
N PHE A 205 -10.59 -2.04 -10.64
CA PHE A 205 -10.10 -3.40 -10.40
C PHE A 205 -11.11 -4.16 -9.53
N LEU A 206 -11.61 -5.28 -10.04
CA LEU A 206 -12.58 -6.10 -9.33
C LEU A 206 -11.89 -6.99 -8.27
N PRO A 207 -12.58 -7.28 -7.15
CA PRO A 207 -12.15 -8.28 -6.19
C PRO A 207 -11.98 -9.64 -6.86
N GLN A 208 -10.95 -10.40 -6.46
CA GLN A 208 -10.82 -11.79 -6.89
C GLN A 208 -11.88 -12.66 -6.20
N GLN A 209 -12.42 -13.65 -6.92
CA GLN A 209 -13.44 -14.56 -6.37
C GLN A 209 -12.90 -15.41 -5.22
N ASN A 210 -11.64 -15.85 -5.31
CA ASN A 210 -10.95 -16.58 -4.26
C ASN A 210 -10.31 -15.62 -3.24
N ARG A 211 -11.16 -14.99 -2.42
CA ARG A 211 -10.72 -14.04 -1.39
C ARG A 211 -9.87 -14.73 -0.33
N LEU A 212 -8.76 -14.10 0.06
CA LEU A 212 -7.97 -14.56 1.20
C LEU A 212 -8.74 -14.31 2.50
N THR A 213 -8.83 -15.33 3.36
CA THR A 213 -9.31 -15.16 4.75
C THR A 213 -8.47 -14.12 5.50
N SER A 214 -9.00 -13.45 6.52
CA SER A 214 -8.26 -12.45 7.33
C SER A 214 -6.90 -12.94 7.83
N ARG A 215 -6.79 -14.22 8.24
CA ARG A 215 -5.50 -14.83 8.61
C ARG A 215 -4.54 -14.94 7.43
N LYS A 216 -5.02 -15.42 6.27
CA LYS A 216 -4.19 -15.53 5.06
C LYS A 216 -3.81 -14.14 4.49
N ARG A 217 -4.65 -13.12 4.65
CA ARG A 217 -4.34 -11.72 4.28
C ARG A 217 -3.15 -11.19 5.09
N TRP A 218 -3.20 -11.36 6.41
CA TRP A 218 -2.11 -10.96 7.30
C TRP A 218 -0.81 -11.70 6.97
N ILE A 219 -0.84 -13.02 6.72
CA ILE A 219 0.35 -13.78 6.30
C ILE A 219 0.89 -13.28 4.96
N ALA A 220 0.02 -13.06 3.97
CA ALA A 220 0.44 -12.72 2.62
C ALA A 220 1.02 -11.29 2.50
N TYR A 221 0.58 -10.36 3.35
CA TYR A 221 0.84 -8.93 3.13
C TYR A 221 1.26 -8.15 4.37
N GLY A 222 1.05 -8.68 5.56
CA GLY A 222 1.45 -8.04 6.82
C GLY A 222 2.92 -8.22 7.15
N HIS A 223 3.57 -9.29 6.68
CA HIS A 223 4.89 -9.69 7.16
C HIS A 223 6.06 -9.32 6.26
N PHE A 224 7.17 -8.96 6.90
CA PHE A 224 8.50 -9.18 6.35
C PHE A 224 8.92 -10.63 6.54
N LEU A 225 9.48 -11.22 5.47
CA LEU A 225 10.09 -12.54 5.53
C LEU A 225 11.32 -12.46 6.44
N LYS A 226 11.26 -13.13 7.60
CA LYS A 226 12.40 -13.24 8.54
C LYS A 226 13.39 -14.33 8.14
N GLY A 227 12.96 -15.21 7.26
CA GLY A 227 13.76 -16.29 6.70
C GLY A 227 13.11 -16.87 5.45
N LYS A 228 13.70 -17.96 4.98
CA LYS A 228 13.17 -18.77 3.88
C LYS A 228 13.36 -20.23 4.21
N ILE A 229 12.36 -21.04 3.89
CA ILE A 229 12.45 -22.50 3.95
C ILE A 229 12.47 -23.05 2.51
N VAL A 230 13.50 -23.83 2.19
CA VAL A 230 13.57 -24.58 0.93
C VAL A 230 12.97 -25.95 1.18
N VAL A 231 12.02 -26.35 0.33
CA VAL A 231 11.25 -27.59 0.49
C VAL A 231 11.46 -28.53 -0.70
N ASP A 232 11.27 -29.82 -0.45
CA ASP A 232 11.37 -30.84 -1.49
C ASP A 232 10.19 -30.83 -2.48
N LYS A 233 10.28 -31.67 -3.51
CA LYS A 233 9.25 -31.79 -4.55
C LYS A 233 7.91 -32.30 -4.00
N GLY A 234 7.93 -33.13 -2.96
CA GLY A 234 6.73 -33.67 -2.33
C GLY A 234 5.99 -32.60 -1.54
N ALA A 235 6.71 -31.86 -0.69
CA ALA A 235 6.21 -30.72 0.06
C ALA A 235 5.73 -29.59 -0.86
N LYS A 236 6.46 -29.27 -1.94
CA LYS A 236 6.01 -28.31 -2.96
C LYS A 236 4.64 -28.70 -3.53
N ARG A 237 4.43 -29.98 -3.85
CA ARG A 237 3.16 -30.49 -4.39
C ARG A 237 2.05 -30.39 -3.36
N ALA A 238 2.31 -30.84 -2.13
CA ALA A 238 1.36 -30.79 -1.03
C ALA A 238 0.90 -29.35 -0.72
N LEU A 239 1.82 -28.38 -0.77
CA LEU A 239 1.53 -26.97 -0.54
C LEU A 239 0.75 -26.32 -1.69
N LEU A 240 1.22 -26.48 -2.94
CA LEU A 240 0.68 -25.75 -4.08
C LEU A 240 -0.58 -26.38 -4.67
N GLN A 241 -0.68 -27.71 -4.65
CA GLN A 241 -1.76 -28.44 -5.33
C GLN A 241 -2.82 -28.97 -4.35
N GLU A 242 -2.42 -29.36 -3.14
CA GLU A 242 -3.33 -29.99 -2.17
C GLU A 242 -3.72 -29.07 -1.01
N GLY A 243 -3.07 -27.91 -0.86
CA GLY A 243 -3.35 -26.94 0.21
C GLY A 243 -3.06 -27.46 1.62
N LYS A 244 -2.17 -28.46 1.76
CA LYS A 244 -1.80 -29.08 3.03
C LYS A 244 -0.71 -28.29 3.77
N SER A 245 -0.56 -28.55 5.07
CA SER A 245 0.52 -27.97 5.88
C SER A 245 1.89 -28.52 5.49
N LEU A 246 2.94 -27.70 5.65
CA LEU A 246 4.32 -28.14 5.55
C LEU A 246 4.70 -28.99 6.77
N LEU A 247 5.20 -30.21 6.53
CA LEU A 247 5.77 -31.07 7.57
C LEU A 247 7.30 -30.90 7.62
N PRO A 248 7.94 -31.08 8.79
CA PRO A 248 9.40 -30.96 8.92
C PRO A 248 10.18 -31.88 7.98
N SER A 249 9.64 -33.06 7.66
CA SER A 249 10.26 -34.04 6.76
C SER A 249 10.47 -33.53 5.33
N GLY A 250 9.72 -32.50 4.92
CA GLY A 250 9.81 -31.92 3.58
C GLY A 250 10.77 -30.72 3.49
N VAL A 251 11.46 -30.36 4.57
CA VAL A 251 12.39 -29.22 4.64
C VAL A 251 13.79 -29.68 4.23
N ILE A 252 14.37 -29.02 3.22
CA ILE A 252 15.71 -29.29 2.71
C ILE A 252 16.72 -28.31 3.31
N GLU A 253 16.36 -27.03 3.43
CA GLU A 253 17.28 -25.98 3.85
C GLU A 253 16.51 -24.86 4.56
N VAL A 254 17.15 -24.26 5.57
CA VAL A 254 16.63 -23.09 6.29
C VAL A 254 17.61 -21.94 6.13
N LYS A 255 17.12 -20.79 5.66
CA LYS A 255 17.92 -19.55 5.50
C LYS A 255 17.36 -18.44 6.38
N GLY A 256 18.24 -17.74 7.09
CA GLY A 256 17.90 -16.66 8.01
C GLY A 256 17.83 -17.10 9.47
N LYS A 257 17.46 -16.18 10.37
CA LYS A 257 17.26 -16.43 11.80
C LYS A 257 15.85 -15.94 12.17
N PHE A 258 15.03 -16.85 12.68
CA PHE A 258 13.62 -16.59 12.97
C PHE A 258 13.13 -17.50 14.10
N GLU A 259 12.08 -17.07 14.78
CA GLU A 259 11.48 -17.75 15.93
C GLU A 259 10.08 -18.30 15.60
N ALA A 260 9.52 -19.10 16.51
CA ALA A 260 8.17 -19.62 16.37
C ALA A 260 7.16 -18.45 16.34
N GLY A 261 6.40 -18.34 15.24
CA GLY A 261 5.46 -17.24 15.02
C GLY A 261 5.92 -16.22 13.97
N ASP A 262 7.20 -16.25 13.58
CA ASP A 262 7.70 -15.50 12.45
C ASP A 262 7.22 -16.08 11.10
N SER A 263 7.08 -15.21 10.09
CA SER A 263 6.76 -15.61 8.72
C SER A 263 8.02 -15.89 7.91
N VAL A 264 8.03 -17.04 7.21
CA VAL A 264 9.17 -17.63 6.48
C VAL A 264 8.77 -18.33 5.19
#